data_AF-A0A1T4QJT1-F1
#
_entry.id   AF-A0A1T4QJT1-F1
#
_cell.length_a   1.000
_cell.length_b   1.000
_cell.length_c   1.000
_cell.angle_alpha   90.00
_cell.angle_beta   90.00
_cell.angle_gamma   90.00
#
_symmetry.space_group_name_H-M   'P 1'
#
loop_
_entity.id
_entity.type
_entity.pdbx_description
1 polymer ?
#
loop_
_entity_poly.entity_id
_entity_poly.type
_entity_poly.pdbx_seq_one_letter_code
_entity_poly.pdbx_strand_id
1 'polypeptide(L)'
;MVIDNTTKYDEIWNSVYSKLSFSPSCEYRGHSLNVAMPFHINENHSVYAIEDMTDYQLDMLSDTMRKIFIKITKEGLKIYALDWQHSAFLYDPRNLSEQRSCVVKDERYTNGEYSAYFPSFYPDGDYYFFIEENFEFGYLGHPWRQEIWIFGRDLIKEIEQVYLELGWKKLN
;
A
#
# COMPACT_ATOMS: atom_id res chain seq x y z
N MET A 1 6.16 8.24 -10.18
CA MET A 1 5.48 9.42 -10.79
C MET A 1 4.13 9.59 -10.13
N VAL A 2 3.76 10.80 -9.70
CA VAL A 2 2.39 11.10 -9.20
C VAL A 2 1.42 10.98 -10.37
N ILE A 3 0.30 10.30 -10.17
CA ILE A 3 -0.70 10.05 -11.23
C ILE A 3 -2.03 10.78 -11.00
N ASP A 4 -2.11 11.64 -9.99
CA ASP A 4 -3.33 12.38 -9.62
C ASP A 4 -3.96 13.11 -10.82
N ASN A 5 -5.29 13.07 -10.92
CA ASN A 5 -6.07 13.72 -11.98
C ASN A 5 -5.72 13.27 -13.41
N THR A 6 -5.15 12.07 -13.55
CA THR A 6 -4.97 11.41 -14.85
C THR A 6 -6.00 10.29 -15.01
N THR A 7 -6.26 9.86 -16.25
CA THR A 7 -7.11 8.67 -16.51
C THR A 7 -6.62 7.44 -15.74
N LYS A 8 -5.29 7.30 -15.57
CA LYS A 8 -4.67 6.20 -14.83
C LYS A 8 -5.07 6.19 -13.35
N TYR A 9 -5.28 7.35 -12.72
CA TYR A 9 -5.79 7.47 -11.35
C TYR A 9 -7.20 6.90 -11.22
N ASP A 10 -8.09 7.29 -12.13
CA ASP A 10 -9.47 6.81 -12.11
C ASP A 10 -9.52 5.31 -12.42
N GLU A 11 -8.74 4.84 -13.40
CA GLU A 11 -8.66 3.41 -13.77
C GLU A 11 -8.19 2.52 -12.61
N ILE A 12 -7.15 2.95 -11.87
CA ILE A 12 -6.63 2.13 -10.76
C ILE A 12 -7.61 2.11 -9.59
N TRP A 13 -8.21 3.24 -9.21
CA TRP A 13 -9.20 3.24 -8.14
C TRP A 13 -10.47 2.49 -8.52
N ASN A 14 -10.96 2.63 -9.76
CA ASN A 14 -12.07 1.80 -10.26
C ASN A 14 -11.73 0.31 -10.18
N SER A 15 -10.50 -0.08 -10.52
CA SER A 15 -10.04 -1.47 -10.41
C SER A 15 -9.97 -1.93 -8.94
N VAL A 16 -9.53 -1.09 -8.02
CA VAL A 16 -9.53 -1.37 -6.57
C VAL A 16 -10.95 -1.57 -6.06
N TYR A 17 -11.86 -0.64 -6.38
CA TYR A 17 -13.27 -0.73 -6.00
C TYR A 17 -13.94 -1.99 -6.56
N SER A 18 -13.68 -2.34 -7.83
CA SER A 18 -14.33 -3.49 -8.46
C SER A 18 -13.68 -4.83 -8.09
N LYS A 19 -12.35 -4.96 -8.16
CA LYS A 19 -11.65 -6.24 -8.01
C LYS A 19 -11.52 -6.64 -6.55
N LEU A 20 -11.30 -5.67 -5.67
CA LEU A 20 -11.16 -5.91 -4.23
C LEU A 20 -12.46 -5.63 -3.47
N SER A 21 -13.56 -5.30 -4.16
CA SER A 21 -14.83 -4.88 -3.52
C SER A 21 -14.59 -3.81 -2.44
N PHE A 22 -13.67 -2.87 -2.73
CA PHE A 22 -13.20 -1.93 -1.72
C PHE A 22 -14.34 -0.96 -1.31
N SER A 23 -14.70 -0.93 -0.05
CA SER A 23 -15.77 -0.12 0.54
C SER A 23 -15.34 0.34 1.94
N PRO A 24 -14.36 1.26 2.03
CA PRO A 24 -13.88 1.79 3.30
C PRO A 24 -14.94 2.64 4.01
N SER A 25 -14.94 2.61 5.34
CA SER A 25 -15.77 3.49 6.16
C SER A 25 -15.02 4.77 6.53
N CYS A 26 -15.69 5.92 6.37
CA CYS A 26 -15.24 7.22 6.90
C CYS A 26 -15.65 7.46 8.36
N GLU A 27 -16.58 6.65 8.89
CA GLU A 27 -17.25 6.92 10.16
C GLU A 27 -16.42 6.49 11.37
N TYR A 28 -15.47 5.58 11.16
CA TYR A 28 -14.63 5.04 12.21
C TYR A 28 -13.16 5.37 11.98
N ARG A 29 -12.53 5.96 12.99
CA ARG A 29 -11.12 6.38 12.99
C ARG A 29 -10.45 6.01 14.31
N GLY A 30 -10.34 4.71 14.58
CA GLY A 30 -9.73 4.18 15.80
C GLY A 30 -9.19 2.77 15.59
N HIS A 31 -8.55 2.19 16.59
CA HIS A 31 -8.15 0.78 16.55
C HIS A 31 -9.31 -0.10 17.01
N SER A 32 -9.80 -0.99 16.13
CA SER A 32 -10.85 -1.96 16.45
C SER A 32 -10.90 -3.09 15.44
N LEU A 33 -11.02 -4.32 15.96
CA LEU A 33 -11.26 -5.53 15.18
C LEU A 33 -12.73 -5.67 14.71
N ASN A 34 -13.65 -4.87 15.28
CA ASN A 34 -15.08 -4.89 14.97
C ASN A 34 -15.45 -3.96 13.80
N VAL A 35 -14.47 -3.49 13.04
CA VAL A 35 -14.71 -2.75 11.80
C VAL A 35 -15.06 -3.72 10.68
N ALA A 36 -16.02 -3.34 9.85
CA ALA A 36 -16.35 -4.10 8.65
C ALA A 36 -15.11 -4.20 7.75
N MET A 37 -14.89 -5.38 7.17
CA MET A 37 -13.76 -5.58 6.27
C MET A 37 -13.97 -4.73 5.02
N PRO A 38 -13.06 -3.79 4.71
CA PRO A 38 -13.29 -2.82 3.66
C PRO A 38 -12.93 -3.39 2.30
N PHE A 39 -12.27 -4.55 2.19
CA PHE A 39 -11.96 -5.20 0.92
C PHE A 39 -12.07 -6.73 1.05
N HIS A 40 -12.22 -7.40 -0.08
CA HIS A 40 -12.27 -8.85 -0.18
C HIS A 40 -11.24 -9.35 -1.18
N ILE A 41 -10.44 -10.33 -0.77
CA ILE A 41 -9.44 -10.97 -1.63
C ILE A 41 -9.92 -12.38 -1.95
N ASN A 42 -10.29 -12.61 -3.22
CA ASN A 42 -10.78 -13.92 -3.67
C ASN A 42 -9.66 -14.97 -3.80
N GLU A 43 -8.41 -14.52 -3.95
CA GLU A 43 -7.25 -15.37 -4.13
C GLU A 43 -6.62 -15.78 -2.79
N ASN A 44 -5.65 -16.70 -2.86
CA ASN A 44 -4.83 -17.04 -1.71
C ASN A 44 -4.12 -15.79 -1.18
N HIS A 45 -4.32 -15.50 0.10
CA HIS A 45 -3.78 -14.34 0.78
C HIS A 45 -3.33 -14.70 2.19
N SER A 46 -2.40 -13.90 2.73
CA SER A 46 -1.93 -13.98 4.11
C SER A 46 -2.21 -12.65 4.80
N VAL A 47 -2.57 -12.72 6.08
CA VAL A 47 -2.88 -11.56 6.91
C VAL A 47 -1.93 -11.54 8.10
N TYR A 48 -1.40 -10.35 8.38
CA TYR A 48 -0.43 -10.12 9.44
C TYR A 48 -0.87 -8.97 10.33
N ALA A 49 -0.88 -9.18 11.64
CA ALA A 49 -1.00 -8.09 12.62
C ALA A 49 0.36 -7.39 12.79
N ILE A 50 0.33 -6.06 12.92
CA ILE A 50 1.53 -5.19 12.99
C ILE A 50 1.57 -4.26 14.22
N GLU A 51 0.76 -4.57 15.24
CA GLU A 51 0.53 -3.72 16.42
C GLU A 51 1.79 -3.47 17.26
N ASP A 52 2.64 -4.50 17.42
CA ASP A 52 3.75 -4.55 18.38
C ASP A 52 5.14 -4.32 17.73
N MET A 53 5.19 -3.60 16.62
CA MET A 53 6.46 -3.27 15.97
C MET A 53 7.30 -2.31 16.83
N THR A 54 8.58 -2.62 17.00
CA THR A 54 9.55 -1.69 17.60
C THR A 54 9.98 -0.60 16.61
N ASP A 55 10.49 0.52 17.10
CA ASP A 55 11.06 1.59 16.24
C ASP A 55 12.10 1.06 15.26
N TYR A 56 12.96 0.13 15.70
CA TYR A 56 13.94 -0.52 14.85
C TYR A 56 13.29 -1.33 13.70
N GLN A 57 12.19 -2.02 13.98
CA GLN A 57 11.45 -2.77 12.97
C GLN A 57 10.72 -1.85 11.98
N LEU A 58 10.19 -0.72 12.47
CA LEU A 58 9.61 0.32 11.62
C LEU A 58 10.66 0.94 10.69
N ASP A 59 11.86 1.24 11.19
CA ASP A 59 12.96 1.79 10.40
C ASP A 59 13.42 0.81 9.30
N MET A 60 13.46 -0.49 9.59
CA MET A 60 13.83 -1.52 8.62
C MET A 60 12.74 -1.82 7.59
N LEU A 61 11.46 -1.59 7.92
CA LEU A 61 10.32 -2.02 7.11
C LEU A 61 10.43 -1.53 5.66
N SER A 62 10.75 -0.25 5.47
CA SER A 62 10.80 0.37 4.15
C SER A 62 11.88 -0.23 3.25
N ASP A 63 13.06 -0.53 3.79
CA ASP A 63 14.14 -1.16 3.03
C ASP A 63 13.82 -2.62 2.69
N THR A 64 13.24 -3.36 3.64
CA THR A 64 12.81 -4.75 3.45
C THR A 64 11.72 -4.84 2.38
N MET A 65 10.66 -4.05 2.45
CA MET A 65 9.58 -4.06 1.45
C MET A 65 10.09 -3.69 0.06
N ARG A 66 10.97 -2.68 -0.03
CA ARG A 66 11.61 -2.32 -1.29
C ARG A 66 12.41 -3.47 -1.89
N LYS A 67 13.25 -4.16 -1.10
CA LYS A 67 14.03 -5.32 -1.56
C LYS A 67 13.13 -6.43 -2.10
N ILE A 68 12.03 -6.71 -1.40
CA ILE A 68 11.05 -7.71 -1.82
C ILE A 68 10.40 -7.29 -3.14
N PHE A 69 9.91 -6.06 -3.24
CA PHE A 69 9.27 -5.55 -4.46
C PHE A 69 10.21 -5.52 -5.67
N ILE A 70 11.49 -5.16 -5.48
CA ILE A 70 12.51 -5.25 -6.53
C ILE A 70 12.65 -6.70 -7.03
N LYS A 71 12.62 -7.67 -6.12
CA LYS A 71 12.83 -9.08 -6.41
C LYS A 71 11.66 -9.71 -7.16
N ILE A 72 10.41 -9.38 -6.79
CA ILE A 72 9.21 -10.04 -7.31
C ILE A 72 8.58 -9.35 -8.52
N THR A 73 8.76 -8.04 -8.66
CA THR A 73 8.18 -7.30 -9.78
C THR A 73 8.92 -7.70 -11.04
N LYS A 74 8.23 -8.03 -12.14
CA LYS A 74 8.90 -8.36 -13.40
C LYS A 74 9.54 -7.11 -14.01
N GLU A 75 10.52 -7.29 -14.88
CA GLU A 75 11.16 -6.18 -15.58
C GLU A 75 10.14 -5.44 -16.45
N GLY A 76 10.17 -4.11 -16.45
CA GLY A 76 9.23 -3.25 -17.17
C GLY A 76 7.88 -3.05 -16.48
N LEU A 77 7.55 -3.80 -15.43
CA LEU A 77 6.33 -3.61 -14.64
C LEU A 77 6.60 -2.67 -13.46
N LYS A 78 5.56 -1.92 -13.09
CA LYS A 78 5.57 -0.97 -11.96
C LYS A 78 4.56 -1.36 -10.88
N ILE A 79 4.61 -0.62 -9.80
CA ILE A 79 3.72 -0.74 -8.65
C ILE A 79 2.99 0.59 -8.47
N TYR A 80 1.69 0.51 -8.23
CA TYR A 80 0.92 1.63 -7.70
C TYR A 80 1.14 1.73 -6.19
N ALA A 81 1.54 2.89 -5.69
CA ALA A 81 1.41 3.23 -4.27
C ALA A 81 0.21 4.17 -4.12
N LEU A 82 -0.83 3.69 -3.44
CA LEU A 82 -2.13 4.33 -3.35
C LEU A 82 -2.37 4.77 -1.91
N ASP A 83 -2.80 6.01 -1.76
CA ASP A 83 -3.30 6.58 -0.51
C ASP A 83 -4.77 6.96 -0.71
N TRP A 84 -5.67 6.33 0.05
CA TRP A 84 -7.09 6.53 -0.15
C TRP A 84 -7.51 7.97 0.17
N GLN A 85 -8.25 8.61 -0.76
CA GLN A 85 -8.60 10.05 -0.75
C GLN A 85 -7.41 11.01 -0.96
N HIS A 86 -6.22 10.49 -1.21
CA HIS A 86 -4.99 11.25 -1.33
C HIS A 86 -4.25 10.91 -2.64
N SER A 87 -2.99 11.35 -2.73
CA SER A 87 -2.17 11.20 -3.92
C SER A 87 -1.82 9.74 -4.20
N ALA A 88 -1.86 9.37 -5.48
CA ALA A 88 -1.42 8.08 -5.96
C ALA A 88 -0.14 8.21 -6.80
N PHE A 89 0.68 7.17 -6.73
CA PHE A 89 1.95 7.10 -7.43
C PHE A 89 2.00 5.82 -8.26
N LEU A 90 2.62 5.90 -9.43
CA LEU A 90 3.07 4.74 -10.20
C LEU A 90 4.59 4.77 -10.24
N TYR A 91 5.25 3.73 -9.73
CA TYR A 91 6.70 3.72 -9.58
C TYR A 91 7.35 2.38 -9.93
N ASP A 92 8.57 2.43 -10.45
CA ASP A 92 9.42 1.23 -10.54
C ASP A 92 10.10 0.99 -9.17
N PRO A 93 9.93 -0.19 -8.53
CA PRO A 93 10.58 -0.48 -7.26
C PRO A 93 12.12 -0.42 -7.31
N ARG A 94 12.72 -0.51 -8.51
CA ARG A 94 14.17 -0.39 -8.74
C ARG A 94 14.64 1.06 -8.80
N ASN A 95 13.74 2.01 -9.01
CA ASN A 95 14.06 3.43 -9.08
C ASN A 95 13.74 4.13 -7.76
N LEU A 96 14.75 4.28 -6.90
CA LEU A 96 14.59 4.93 -5.60
C LEU A 96 14.10 6.38 -5.71
N SER A 97 14.43 7.09 -6.79
CA SER A 97 14.03 8.49 -6.97
C SER A 97 12.52 8.68 -7.18
N GLU A 98 11.80 7.60 -7.51
CA GLU A 98 10.34 7.57 -7.67
C GLU A 98 9.60 7.22 -6.37
N GLN A 99 10.29 6.70 -5.35
CA GLN A 99 9.75 6.31 -4.04
C GLN A 99 9.95 7.42 -3.01
N ARG A 100 9.36 8.59 -3.26
CA ARG A 100 9.47 9.74 -2.35
C ARG A 100 8.34 10.72 -2.55
N SER A 101 8.01 11.41 -1.47
CA SER A 101 7.12 12.56 -1.50
C SER A 101 7.71 13.68 -2.36
N CYS A 102 6.85 14.46 -3.01
CA CYS A 102 7.28 15.55 -3.88
C CYS A 102 6.25 16.69 -3.91
N VAL A 103 6.70 17.86 -4.36
CA VAL A 103 5.81 19.00 -4.60
C VAL A 103 5.32 18.93 -6.04
N VAL A 104 4.01 19.01 -6.22
CA VAL A 104 3.34 18.97 -7.53
C VAL A 104 2.73 20.34 -7.79
N LYS A 105 3.01 20.90 -8.96
CA LYS A 105 2.40 22.16 -9.40
C LYS A 105 0.97 21.92 -9.87
N ASP A 106 0.05 22.70 -9.35
CA ASP A 106 -1.36 22.62 -9.65
C ASP A 106 -2.06 23.94 -9.30
N GLU A 107 -2.50 24.66 -10.33
CA GLU A 107 -3.12 25.99 -10.19
C GLU A 107 -4.47 25.96 -9.44
N ARG A 108 -5.06 24.78 -9.22
CA ARG A 108 -6.29 24.62 -8.42
C ARG A 108 -6.05 24.84 -6.93
N TYR A 109 -4.80 24.76 -6.46
CA TYR A 109 -4.43 24.96 -5.06
C TYR A 109 -4.02 26.42 -4.79
N THR A 110 -4.26 26.91 -3.57
CA THR A 110 -4.05 28.33 -3.18
C THR A 110 -2.64 28.86 -3.48
N ASN A 111 -1.62 28.00 -3.39
CA ASN A 111 -0.22 28.37 -3.67
C ASN A 111 0.27 27.95 -5.06
N GLY A 112 -0.63 27.42 -5.91
CA GLY A 112 -0.27 26.85 -7.21
C GLY A 112 0.49 25.52 -7.13
N GLU A 113 0.55 24.90 -5.95
CA GLU A 113 1.20 23.62 -5.71
C GLU A 113 0.62 22.91 -4.47
N TYR A 114 0.86 21.61 -4.38
CA TYR A 114 0.57 20.79 -3.21
C TYR A 114 1.68 19.76 -2.96
N SER A 115 1.76 19.26 -1.73
CA SER A 115 2.66 18.17 -1.36
C SER A 115 1.98 16.83 -1.58
N ALA A 116 2.50 16.04 -2.51
CA ALA A 116 2.11 14.64 -2.68
C ALA A 116 2.99 13.78 -1.78
N TYR A 117 2.38 13.09 -0.81
CA TYR A 117 3.07 12.24 0.15
C TYR A 117 3.12 10.79 -0.36
N PHE A 118 4.32 10.22 -0.46
CA PHE A 118 4.44 8.81 -0.81
C PHE A 118 3.99 7.95 0.39
N PRO A 119 3.08 6.98 0.20
CA PRO A 119 2.56 6.19 1.31
C PRO A 119 3.68 5.44 2.03
N SER A 120 3.61 5.35 3.35
CA SER A 120 4.47 4.45 4.11
C SER A 120 3.97 3.01 3.97
N PHE A 121 4.82 2.04 4.31
CA PHE A 121 4.40 0.64 4.42
C PHE A 121 3.66 0.33 5.72
N TYR A 122 3.56 1.30 6.64
CA TYR A 122 2.82 1.16 7.89
C TYR A 122 1.56 2.05 7.81
N PRO A 123 0.34 1.51 7.71
CA PRO A 123 -0.86 2.32 7.60
C PRO A 123 -1.08 3.14 8.89
N ASP A 124 -0.90 4.46 8.79
CA ASP A 124 -1.02 5.42 9.90
C ASP A 124 -2.29 6.27 9.75
N GLY A 125 -3.44 5.59 9.74
CA GLY A 125 -4.75 6.24 9.70
C GLY A 125 -5.46 6.26 8.34
N ASP A 126 -4.77 5.93 7.26
CA ASP A 126 -5.35 5.80 5.92
C ASP A 126 -5.09 4.40 5.31
N TYR A 127 -5.88 4.06 4.29
CA TYR A 127 -5.70 2.82 3.54
C TYR A 127 -4.57 2.99 2.52
N TYR A 128 -3.40 2.44 2.85
CA TYR A 128 -2.24 2.42 1.98
C TYR A 128 -2.14 1.10 1.23
N PHE A 129 -2.24 1.14 -0.10
CA PHE A 129 -2.14 -0.04 -0.95
C PHE A 129 -0.94 0.03 -1.88
N PHE A 130 -0.19 -1.05 -1.97
CA PHE A 130 0.83 -1.25 -3.00
C PHE A 130 0.41 -2.39 -3.90
N ILE A 131 0.11 -2.11 -5.16
CA ILE A 131 -0.48 -3.08 -6.10
C ILE A 131 0.32 -3.07 -7.40
N GLU A 132 0.76 -4.24 -7.87
CA GLU A 132 1.42 -4.34 -9.17
C GLU A 132 0.46 -3.99 -10.31
N GLU A 133 0.97 -3.44 -11.41
CA GLU A 133 0.15 -2.87 -12.48
C GLU A 133 -0.93 -3.81 -13.06
N ASN A 134 -0.67 -5.11 -13.10
CA ASN A 134 -1.58 -6.14 -13.59
C ASN A 134 -2.39 -6.82 -12.47
N PHE A 135 -2.25 -6.37 -11.21
CA PHE A 135 -2.82 -6.97 -10.01
C PHE A 135 -2.33 -8.42 -9.77
N GLU A 136 -1.10 -8.77 -10.17
CA GLU A 136 -0.56 -10.11 -9.87
C GLU A 136 -0.23 -10.29 -8.37
N PHE A 137 0.01 -9.19 -7.66
CA PHE A 137 0.18 -9.17 -6.21
C PHE A 137 -0.26 -7.83 -5.63
N GLY A 138 -0.49 -7.80 -4.32
CA GLY A 138 -0.71 -6.56 -3.60
C GLY A 138 -0.50 -6.67 -2.09
N TYR A 139 -0.19 -5.51 -1.53
CA TYR A 139 0.04 -5.23 -0.13
C TYR A 139 -1.03 -4.22 0.30
N LEU A 140 -1.96 -4.63 1.15
CA LEU A 140 -3.11 -3.82 1.54
C LEU A 140 -3.06 -3.52 3.04
N GLY A 141 -2.78 -2.27 3.40
CA GLY A 141 -2.78 -1.82 4.78
C GLY A 141 -4.18 -1.51 5.29
N HIS A 142 -4.54 -2.08 6.44
CA HIS A 142 -5.76 -1.78 7.16
C HIS A 142 -5.43 -0.98 8.43
N PRO A 143 -5.59 0.36 8.43
CA PRO A 143 -5.15 1.21 9.55
C PRO A 143 -5.86 0.87 10.86
N TRP A 144 -7.17 0.65 10.81
CA TRP A 144 -7.99 0.43 12.02
C TRP A 144 -7.81 -0.94 12.67
N ARG A 145 -7.45 -1.96 11.90
CA ARG A 145 -7.14 -3.28 12.44
C ARG A 145 -5.65 -3.47 12.70
N GLN A 146 -4.81 -2.52 12.25
CA GLN A 146 -3.36 -2.67 12.22
C GLN A 146 -2.98 -4.03 11.62
N GLU A 147 -3.54 -4.27 10.43
CA GLU A 147 -3.31 -5.49 9.67
C GLU A 147 -2.75 -5.15 8.30
N ILE A 148 -1.88 -6.03 7.81
CA ILE A 148 -1.40 -6.04 6.43
C ILE A 148 -1.94 -7.30 5.76
N TRP A 149 -2.65 -7.09 4.66
CA TRP A 149 -3.21 -8.16 3.84
C TRP A 149 -2.38 -8.30 2.57
N ILE A 150 -1.85 -9.49 2.34
CA ILE A 150 -0.92 -9.78 1.25
C ILE A 150 -1.54 -10.80 0.31
N PHE A 151 -1.64 -10.49 -0.97
CA PHE A 151 -2.00 -11.46 -2.02
C PHE A 151 -0.93 -11.54 -3.10
N GLY A 152 -0.98 -12.63 -3.87
CA GLY A 152 0.01 -12.96 -4.89
C GLY A 152 1.09 -13.89 -4.34
N ARG A 153 1.29 -15.03 -5.03
CA ARG A 153 2.12 -16.16 -4.55
C ARG A 153 3.55 -15.75 -4.19
N ASP A 154 4.19 -14.98 -5.06
CA ASP A 154 5.60 -14.62 -4.89
C ASP A 154 5.77 -13.60 -3.76
N LEU A 155 4.85 -12.64 -3.62
CA LEU A 155 4.88 -11.70 -2.49
C LEU A 155 4.66 -12.42 -1.15
N ILE A 156 3.66 -13.31 -1.06
CA ILE A 156 3.42 -14.11 0.15
C ILE A 156 4.68 -14.88 0.54
N LYS A 157 5.30 -15.58 -0.43
CA LYS A 157 6.51 -16.39 -0.19
C LYS A 157 7.65 -15.56 0.40
N GLU A 158 7.89 -14.36 -0.13
CA GLU A 158 8.96 -13.48 0.35
C GLU A 158 8.65 -12.89 1.73
N ILE A 159 7.41 -12.47 1.98
CA ILE A 159 6.98 -11.96 3.30
C ILE A 159 7.10 -13.05 4.37
N GLU A 160 6.77 -14.30 4.04
CA GLU A 160 6.90 -15.44 4.95
C GLU A 160 8.34 -15.68 5.45
N GLN A 161 9.35 -15.21 4.71
CA GLN A 161 10.74 -15.33 5.15
C GLN A 161 11.12 -14.27 6.20
N VAL A 162 10.41 -13.15 6.29
CA VAL A 162 10.85 -11.97 7.04
C VAL A 162 9.84 -11.43 8.04
N TYR A 163 8.58 -11.86 8.01
CA TYR A 163 7.52 -11.26 8.84
C TYR A 163 7.83 -11.30 10.35
N LEU A 164 8.47 -12.37 10.84
CA LEU A 164 8.90 -12.46 12.25
C LEU A 164 9.97 -11.43 12.60
N GLU A 165 10.92 -11.18 11.69
CA GLU A 165 11.97 -10.18 11.87
C GLU A 165 11.38 -8.76 11.89
N LEU A 166 10.33 -8.53 11.09
CA LEU A 166 9.53 -7.30 11.09
C LEU A 166 8.64 -7.15 12.32
N GLY A 167 8.58 -8.15 13.22
CA GLY A 167 7.73 -8.11 14.40
C GLY A 167 6.25 -8.35 14.11
N TRP A 168 5.94 -8.87 12.92
CA TRP A 168 4.57 -9.17 12.53
C TRP A 168 4.13 -10.52 13.06
N LYS A 169 2.82 -10.64 13.26
CA LYS A 169 2.19 -11.91 13.66
C LYS A 169 1.23 -12.37 12.58
N LYS A 170 1.50 -13.54 11.99
CA LYS A 170 0.62 -14.17 10.99
C LYS A 170 -0.71 -14.58 11.65
N LEU A 171 -1.83 -14.22 11.01
CA LEU A 171 -3.19 -14.46 11.50
C LEU A 171 -3.92 -15.60 10.78
N ASN A 172 -3.59 -15.85 9.50
CA ASN A 172 -4.09 -16.97 8.70
C ASN A 172 -3.00 -17.57 7.81
#